data_AF-A0A432XLP2-F1
#
_entry.id   AF-A0A432XLP2-F1
#
_cell.length_a   1.000
_cell.length_b   1.000
_cell.length_c   1.000
_cell.angle_alpha   90.00
_cell.angle_beta   90.00
_cell.angle_gamma   90.00
#
_symmetry.space_group_name_H-M   'P 1'
#
loop_
_entity.id
_entity.type
_entity.pdbx_description
1 polymer ?
#
loop_
_entity_poly.entity_id
_entity_poly.type
_entity_poly.pdbx_seq_one_letter_code
_entity_poly.pdbx_strand_id
1 'polypeptide(L)'
;MSLPNPSKIVCVGRNYVAHAEELNNPLPTRPLLFMKPPSAISYLPEVVIPSDQGECQHEIELAVYIGQPLRKATTEQAQQAIVGYGVALDLTLRQVQSELKAAGQPWERAKAFDGSCVLGPMVSLNELENGGDFTIQLEVNGQTRQVGHSHQMIFAIDDLLADISQQFTLQPGDIVLTGTPAGVASLALNDQLTLHLSQGDKHWQWHGSVRCEA
;
A
#
# COMPACT_ATOMS: atom_id res chain seq x y z
N MET A 1 -22.40 0.75 3.12
CA MET A 1 -22.16 0.59 4.59
C MET A 1 -20.85 1.27 4.90
N SER A 2 -20.74 2.02 6.00
CA SER A 2 -19.44 2.49 6.48
C SER A 2 -18.67 1.31 7.09
N LEU A 3 -17.44 1.09 6.65
CA LEU A 3 -16.54 0.13 7.31
C LEU A 3 -16.23 0.61 8.73
N PRO A 4 -16.03 -0.31 9.70
CA PRO A 4 -15.47 0.07 10.99
C PRO A 4 -14.03 0.57 10.82
N ASN A 5 -13.51 1.26 11.83
CA ASN A 5 -12.12 1.66 11.83
C ASN A 5 -11.20 0.42 11.75
N PRO A 6 -10.14 0.44 10.93
CA PRO A 6 -9.17 -0.65 10.87
C PRO A 6 -8.56 -0.93 12.23
N SER A 7 -8.39 -2.21 12.57
CA SER A 7 -7.58 -2.61 13.72
C SER A 7 -6.08 -2.58 13.39
N LYS A 8 -5.73 -2.78 12.11
CA LYS A 8 -4.37 -2.77 11.58
C LYS A 8 -4.37 -2.58 10.06
N ILE A 9 -3.19 -2.25 9.54
CA ILE A 9 -2.88 -2.28 8.12
C ILE A 9 -1.78 -3.32 7.93
N VAL A 10 -2.03 -4.37 7.16
CA VAL A 10 -1.00 -5.36 6.80
C VAL A 10 -0.39 -4.96 5.47
N CYS A 11 0.93 -4.96 5.37
CA CYS A 11 1.64 -4.50 4.19
C CYS A 11 2.53 -5.62 3.65
N VAL A 12 2.67 -5.69 2.34
CA VAL A 12 3.43 -6.73 1.65
C VAL A 12 4.65 -6.14 0.96
N GLY A 13 5.84 -6.50 1.43
CA GLY A 13 7.09 -6.13 0.76
C GLY A 13 7.38 -7.01 -0.45
N ARG A 14 7.94 -6.39 -1.51
CA ARG A 14 8.50 -7.07 -2.69
C ARG A 14 7.49 -7.91 -3.48
N ASN A 15 6.28 -7.39 -3.68
CA ASN A 15 5.28 -8.10 -4.46
C ASN A 15 5.30 -7.78 -5.96
N TYR A 16 6.19 -6.91 -6.44
CA TYR A 16 6.39 -6.64 -7.87
C TYR A 16 7.79 -7.08 -8.29
N VAL A 17 7.89 -7.81 -9.41
CA VAL A 17 9.16 -8.33 -9.93
C VAL A 17 10.18 -7.21 -10.16
N ALA A 18 9.79 -6.15 -10.89
CA ALA A 18 10.68 -5.04 -11.22
C ALA A 18 11.19 -4.28 -9.98
N HIS A 19 10.36 -4.18 -8.93
CA HIS A 19 10.78 -3.54 -7.68
C HIS A 19 11.72 -4.44 -6.86
N ALA A 20 11.52 -5.76 -6.88
CA ALA A 20 12.45 -6.70 -6.26
C ALA A 20 13.85 -6.62 -6.92
N GLU A 21 13.88 -6.50 -8.25
CA GLU A 21 15.10 -6.32 -9.05
C GLU A 21 15.77 -4.96 -8.82
N GLU A 22 15.01 -3.85 -8.79
CA GLU A 22 15.50 -2.48 -8.51
C GLU A 22 16.30 -2.41 -7.21
N LEU A 23 15.90 -3.19 -6.20
CA LEU A 23 16.54 -3.24 -4.90
C LEU A 23 17.53 -4.43 -4.74
N ASN A 24 17.94 -5.09 -5.82
CA ASN A 24 18.87 -6.23 -5.86
C ASN A 24 18.50 -7.38 -4.90
N ASN A 25 17.23 -7.72 -4.81
CA ASN A 25 16.75 -8.79 -3.92
C ASN A 25 16.33 -10.05 -4.70
N PRO A 26 16.54 -11.26 -4.15
CA PRO A 26 15.96 -12.46 -4.74
C PRO A 26 14.43 -12.42 -4.68
N LEU A 27 13.77 -13.04 -5.65
CA LEU A 27 12.32 -13.18 -5.64
C LEU A 27 11.89 -13.95 -4.38
N PRO A 28 10.93 -13.43 -3.61
CA PRO A 28 10.46 -14.09 -2.41
C PRO A 28 9.71 -15.39 -2.74
N THR A 29 9.90 -16.43 -1.93
CA THR A 29 9.10 -17.67 -1.99
C THR A 29 7.85 -17.60 -1.09
N ARG A 30 7.78 -16.58 -0.22
CA ARG A 30 6.62 -16.23 0.61
C ARG A 30 6.54 -14.71 0.76
N PRO A 31 5.33 -14.13 0.90
CA PRO A 31 5.15 -12.70 1.10
C PRO A 31 5.94 -12.19 2.31
N LEU A 32 6.65 -11.08 2.15
CA LEU A 32 7.27 -10.39 3.28
C LEU A 32 6.23 -9.52 3.97
N LEU A 33 5.80 -9.89 5.16
CA LEU A 33 4.74 -9.20 5.89
C LEU A 33 5.30 -8.24 6.94
N PHE A 34 4.75 -7.04 6.99
CA PHE A 34 4.89 -6.09 8.10
C PHE A 34 3.55 -5.38 8.33
N MET A 35 3.47 -4.53 9.36
CA MET A 35 2.22 -3.83 9.69
C MET A 35 2.45 -2.36 9.98
N LYS A 36 1.39 -1.58 9.76
CA LYS A 36 1.25 -0.22 10.29
C LYS A 36 0.09 -0.18 11.28
N PRO A 37 0.21 0.59 12.38
CA PRO A 37 -0.89 0.80 13.32
C PRO A 37 -1.94 1.75 12.73
N PRO A 38 -3.17 1.77 13.26
CA PRO A 38 -4.19 2.74 12.83
C PRO A 38 -3.76 4.22 12.97
N SER A 39 -2.85 4.54 13.90
CA SER A 39 -2.30 5.91 14.05
C SER A 39 -1.43 6.35 12.88
N ALA A 40 -0.90 5.42 12.09
CA ALA A 40 -0.15 5.74 10.87
C ALA A 40 -1.06 6.23 9.73
N ILE A 41 -2.38 6.07 9.85
CA ILE A 41 -3.31 6.43 8.77
C ILE A 41 -3.44 7.95 8.68
N SER A 42 -3.19 8.47 7.48
CA SER A 42 -3.62 9.77 7.02
C SER A 42 -4.47 9.61 5.76
N TYR A 43 -5.12 10.69 5.33
CA TYR A 43 -6.00 10.67 4.16
C TYR A 43 -5.66 11.83 3.23
N LEU A 44 -5.76 11.58 1.92
CA LEU A 44 -5.71 12.65 0.93
C LEU A 44 -6.75 13.75 1.22
N PRO A 45 -6.48 15.03 0.90
CA PRO A 45 -5.37 15.50 0.07
C PRO A 45 -4.08 15.82 0.83
N GLU A 46 -4.01 15.56 2.13
CA GLU A 46 -2.83 15.91 2.93
C GLU A 46 -1.85 14.74 3.03
N VAL A 47 -0.58 14.99 2.71
CA VAL A 47 0.52 14.04 2.85
C VAL A 47 1.57 14.65 3.75
N VAL A 48 1.63 14.21 5.00
CA VAL A 48 2.59 14.72 5.98
C VAL A 48 3.83 13.83 5.97
N ILE A 49 5.02 14.43 5.81
CA ILE A 49 6.30 13.73 5.91
C ILE A 49 7.14 14.29 7.07
N PRO A 50 7.92 13.47 7.78
CA PRO A 50 8.86 13.95 8.79
C PRO A 50 9.94 14.84 8.16
N SER A 51 10.25 15.98 8.76
CA SER A 51 11.32 16.87 8.29
C SER A 51 12.69 16.59 8.89
N ASP A 52 12.73 15.87 10.00
CA ASP A 52 13.93 15.66 10.83
C ASP A 52 14.46 14.21 10.80
N GLN A 53 13.83 13.32 10.03
CA GLN A 53 14.17 11.89 9.97
C GLN A 53 14.74 11.46 8.61
N GLY A 54 15.23 12.43 7.83
CA GLY A 54 15.84 12.19 6.52
C GLY A 54 14.83 12.05 5.39
N GLU A 55 15.24 11.41 4.31
CA GLU A 55 14.41 11.26 3.10
C GLU A 55 13.23 10.30 3.32
N CYS A 56 12.03 10.80 3.01
CA CYS A 56 10.80 10.01 3.02
C CYS A 56 10.42 9.64 1.58
N GLN A 57 10.37 8.35 1.28
CA GLN A 57 10.06 7.86 -0.06
C GLN A 57 8.58 7.54 -0.23
N HIS A 58 8.06 7.82 -1.43
CA HIS A 58 6.75 7.35 -1.86
C HIS A 58 6.81 5.90 -2.34
N GLU A 59 5.79 5.13 -1.96
CA GLU A 59 5.54 3.78 -2.46
C GLU A 59 4.03 3.69 -2.73
N ILE A 60 3.59 3.91 -3.98
CA ILE A 60 2.17 3.72 -4.31
C ILE A 60 1.81 2.24 -4.30
N GLU A 61 0.73 1.88 -3.62
CA GLU A 61 0.25 0.50 -3.51
C GLU A 61 -1.26 0.42 -3.75
N LEU A 62 -1.72 -0.73 -4.26
CA LEU A 62 -3.15 -1.04 -4.28
C LEU A 62 -3.57 -1.44 -2.85
N ALA A 63 -4.54 -0.71 -2.30
CA ALA A 63 -5.13 -0.96 -1.00
C ALA A 63 -6.37 -1.83 -1.14
N VAL A 64 -6.47 -2.88 -0.33
CA VAL A 64 -7.60 -3.82 -0.30
C VAL A 64 -8.32 -3.70 1.03
N TYR A 65 -9.63 -3.44 0.98
CA TYR A 65 -10.45 -3.23 2.18
C TYR A 65 -11.23 -4.49 2.53
N ILE A 66 -11.06 -4.94 3.77
CA ILE A 66 -11.66 -6.18 4.28
C ILE A 66 -13.00 -5.90 4.93
N GLY A 67 -14.05 -6.63 4.54
CA GLY A 67 -15.39 -6.51 5.12
C GLY A 67 -15.86 -7.73 5.90
N GLN A 68 -15.15 -8.87 5.80
CA GLN A 68 -15.47 -10.08 6.56
C GLN A 68 -14.21 -10.64 7.24
N PRO A 69 -14.34 -11.28 8.42
CA PRO A 69 -13.19 -11.87 9.09
C PRO A 69 -12.52 -12.96 8.24
N LEU A 70 -11.20 -12.92 8.10
CA LEU A 70 -10.41 -13.97 7.46
C LEU A 70 -9.45 -14.59 8.48
N ARG A 71 -9.57 -15.91 8.70
CA ARG A 71 -8.68 -16.68 9.56
C ARG A 71 -8.48 -18.07 8.98
N LYS A 72 -7.23 -18.40 8.65
CA LYS A 72 -6.90 -19.66 7.96
C LYS A 72 -7.80 -19.88 6.74
N ALA A 73 -8.06 -18.80 6.00
CA ALA A 73 -9.02 -18.76 4.92
C ALA A 73 -8.46 -19.41 3.65
N THR A 74 -9.35 -19.90 2.79
CA THR A 74 -9.02 -20.25 1.42
C THR A 74 -8.97 -19.00 0.53
N THR A 75 -8.39 -19.11 -0.66
CA THR A 75 -8.36 -18.05 -1.68
C THR A 75 -9.78 -17.58 -2.04
N GLU A 76 -10.76 -18.48 -2.14
CA GLU A 76 -12.15 -18.11 -2.45
C GLU A 76 -12.81 -17.33 -1.31
N GLN A 77 -12.55 -17.72 -0.06
CA GLN A 77 -13.03 -16.98 1.11
C GLN A 77 -12.39 -15.59 1.18
N ALA A 78 -11.09 -15.50 0.86
CA ALA A 78 -10.36 -14.25 0.81
C ALA A 78 -10.96 -13.29 -0.22
N GLN A 79 -11.25 -13.78 -1.44
CA GLN A 79 -11.92 -13.00 -2.48
C GLN A 79 -13.28 -12.45 -2.03
N GLN A 80 -14.09 -13.27 -1.36
CA GLN A 80 -15.43 -12.89 -0.89
C GLN A 80 -15.43 -11.88 0.27
N ALA A 81 -14.32 -11.78 1.00
CA ALA A 81 -14.21 -10.86 2.12
C ALA A 81 -13.85 -9.43 1.71
N ILE A 82 -13.45 -9.19 0.46
CA ILE A 82 -13.11 -7.86 -0.05
C ILE A 82 -14.39 -7.05 -0.23
N VAL A 83 -14.38 -5.77 0.15
CA VAL A 83 -15.51 -4.84 -0.06
C VAL A 83 -15.18 -3.62 -0.90
N GLY A 84 -13.91 -3.44 -1.23
CA GLY A 84 -13.46 -2.33 -2.05
C GLY A 84 -11.96 -2.31 -2.21
N TYR A 85 -11.52 -1.45 -3.11
CA TYR A 85 -10.12 -1.20 -3.42
C TYR A 85 -9.84 0.30 -3.38
N GLY A 86 -8.58 0.67 -3.30
CA GLY A 86 -8.14 2.05 -3.39
C GLY A 86 -6.66 2.12 -3.69
N VAL A 87 -6.11 3.32 -3.61
CA VAL A 87 -4.66 3.54 -3.65
C VAL A 87 -4.19 4.06 -2.32
N ALA A 88 -2.98 3.67 -1.94
CA ALA A 88 -2.32 4.19 -0.75
C ALA A 88 -0.87 4.55 -1.06
N LEU A 89 -0.28 5.39 -0.20
CA LEU A 89 1.16 5.57 -0.12
C LEU A 89 1.67 4.88 1.14
N ASP A 90 2.55 3.90 0.96
CA ASP A 90 3.38 3.33 2.01
C ASP A 90 4.66 4.16 2.18
N LEU A 91 4.52 5.28 2.89
CA LEU A 91 5.65 6.18 3.11
C LEU A 91 6.75 5.50 3.92
N THR A 92 7.99 5.67 3.48
CA THR A 92 9.13 4.92 4.00
C THR A 92 10.33 5.82 4.23
N LEU A 93 10.85 5.85 5.46
CA LEU A 93 12.14 6.46 5.77
C LEU A 93 13.26 5.50 5.33
N ARG A 94 13.69 5.61 4.07
CA ARG A 94 14.51 4.58 3.42
C ARG A 94 15.86 4.37 4.09
N GLN A 95 16.50 5.46 4.53
CA GLN A 95 17.77 5.37 5.25
C GLN A 95 17.60 4.59 6.56
N VAL A 96 16.60 4.96 7.36
CA VAL A 96 16.26 4.27 8.62
C VAL A 96 15.98 2.79 8.35
N GLN A 97 15.21 2.46 7.31
CA GLN A 97 14.94 1.07 6.94
C GLN A 97 16.22 0.28 6.60
N SER A 98 17.17 0.91 5.90
CA SER A 98 18.44 0.27 5.54
C SER A 98 19.29 -0.02 6.76
N GLU A 99 19.37 0.91 7.70
CA GLU A 99 20.08 0.74 8.98
C GLU A 99 19.45 -0.38 9.82
N LEU A 100 18.12 -0.40 9.93
CA LEU A 100 17.38 -1.45 10.64
C LEU A 100 17.60 -2.82 10.01
N LYS A 101 17.54 -2.93 8.68
CA LYS A 101 17.83 -4.17 7.95
C LYS A 101 19.25 -4.67 8.20
N ALA A 102 20.24 -3.78 8.16
CA ALA A 102 21.64 -4.14 8.41
C ALA A 102 21.85 -4.64 9.86
N ALA A 103 21.11 -4.09 10.82
CA ALA A 103 21.15 -4.48 12.21
C ALA A 103 20.22 -5.67 12.57
N GLY A 104 19.44 -6.19 11.62
CA GLY A 104 18.43 -7.23 11.88
C GLY A 104 17.29 -6.78 12.80
N GLN A 105 16.98 -5.48 12.81
CA GLN A 105 15.98 -4.87 13.68
C GLN A 105 14.60 -4.76 13.01
N PRO A 106 13.51 -4.68 13.81
CA PRO A 106 12.16 -4.43 13.33
C PRO A 106 12.03 -3.11 12.55
N TRP A 107 11.08 -3.01 11.61
CA TRP A 107 10.97 -1.93 10.62
C TRP A 107 10.09 -0.75 11.04
N GLU A 108 9.46 -0.82 12.22
CA GLU A 108 8.41 0.08 12.68
C GLU A 108 8.85 1.55 12.65
N ARG A 109 10.10 1.84 13.02
CA ARG A 109 10.64 3.22 12.94
C ARG A 109 10.67 3.77 11.51
N ALA A 110 10.82 2.92 10.51
CA ALA A 110 10.90 3.33 9.11
C ALA A 110 9.58 3.21 8.35
N LYS A 111 8.63 2.41 8.84
CA LYS A 111 7.39 2.04 8.14
C LYS A 111 6.10 2.36 8.91
N ALA A 112 6.15 2.65 10.21
CA ALA A 112 4.96 2.76 11.06
C ALA A 112 4.87 4.08 11.83
N PHE A 113 5.60 5.11 11.40
CA PHE A 113 5.48 6.47 11.94
C PHE A 113 4.11 7.08 11.60
N ASP A 114 3.72 8.11 12.34
CA ASP A 114 2.43 8.78 12.14
C ASP A 114 2.33 9.36 10.73
N GLY A 115 1.17 9.22 10.10
CA GLY A 115 0.94 9.63 8.70
C GLY A 115 1.60 8.76 7.63
N SER A 116 2.37 7.72 7.99
CA SER A 116 3.10 6.87 7.03
C SER A 116 2.22 6.01 6.11
N CYS A 117 0.91 5.91 6.36
CA CYS A 117 -0.08 5.23 5.53
C CYS A 117 -1.08 6.24 4.99
N VAL A 118 -0.82 6.83 3.82
CA VAL A 118 -1.74 7.80 3.22
C VAL A 118 -2.76 7.06 2.39
N LEU A 119 -4.04 7.13 2.75
CA LEU A 119 -5.11 6.48 2.01
C LEU A 119 -5.82 7.45 1.07
N GLY A 120 -6.01 7.03 -0.18
CA GLY A 120 -7.03 7.60 -1.05
C GLY A 120 -8.44 7.10 -0.70
N PRO A 121 -9.49 7.71 -1.27
CA PRO A 121 -10.86 7.20 -1.17
C PRO A 121 -10.97 5.74 -1.64
N MET A 122 -11.75 4.94 -0.91
CA MET A 122 -12.10 3.59 -1.32
C MET A 122 -13.12 3.64 -2.47
N VAL A 123 -12.87 2.86 -3.50
CA VAL A 123 -13.80 2.52 -4.57
C VAL A 123 -14.52 1.23 -4.19
N SER A 124 -15.86 1.26 -4.06
CA SER A 124 -16.61 0.08 -3.66
C SER A 124 -16.83 -0.90 -4.82
N LEU A 125 -17.04 -2.19 -4.51
CA LEU A 125 -17.20 -3.23 -5.54
C LEU A 125 -18.30 -2.96 -6.58
N ASN A 126 -19.35 -2.21 -6.24
CA ASN A 126 -20.41 -1.83 -7.18
C ASN A 126 -19.96 -0.79 -8.23
N GLU A 127 -18.88 -0.07 -7.95
CA GLU A 127 -18.26 0.89 -8.87
C GLU A 127 -17.21 0.21 -9.76
N LEU A 128 -16.81 -1.02 -9.47
CA LEU A 128 -15.79 -1.78 -10.20
C LEU A 128 -16.41 -2.64 -11.31
N GLU A 129 -15.57 -3.15 -12.19
CA GLU A 129 -15.94 -4.20 -13.14
C GLU A 129 -15.83 -5.58 -12.49
N ASN A 130 -16.59 -6.55 -12.99
CA ASN A 130 -16.52 -7.92 -12.48
C ASN A 130 -15.27 -8.62 -13.03
N GLY A 131 -14.22 -8.64 -12.22
CA GLY A 131 -12.89 -9.11 -12.63
C GLY A 131 -12.10 -8.03 -13.39
N GLY A 132 -10.88 -8.39 -13.81
CA GLY A 132 -9.98 -7.49 -14.52
C GLY A 132 -8.83 -6.97 -13.67
N ASP A 133 -7.77 -6.56 -14.35
CA ASP A 133 -6.55 -6.06 -13.73
C ASP A 133 -6.68 -4.61 -13.27
N PHE A 134 -6.06 -4.31 -12.14
CA PHE A 134 -5.88 -2.96 -11.67
C PHE A 134 -4.59 -2.37 -12.23
N THR A 135 -4.65 -1.09 -12.57
CA THR A 135 -3.47 -0.25 -12.78
C THR A 135 -3.46 0.84 -11.71
N ILE A 136 -2.32 0.99 -11.03
CA ILE A 136 -2.06 2.09 -10.11
C ILE A 136 -0.96 2.97 -10.70
N GLN A 137 -1.08 4.29 -10.54
CA GLN A 137 -0.06 5.23 -11.00
C GLN A 137 0.07 6.40 -10.02
N LEU A 138 1.31 6.84 -9.83
CA LEU A 138 1.66 8.05 -9.10
C LEU A 138 2.37 9.04 -10.01
N GLU A 139 1.87 10.27 -10.02
CA GLU A 139 2.57 11.43 -10.56
C GLU A 139 3.02 12.35 -9.44
N VAL A 140 4.22 12.90 -9.59
CA VAL A 140 4.78 13.94 -8.71
C VAL A 140 5.10 15.15 -9.57
N ASN A 141 4.46 16.28 -9.27
CA ASN A 141 4.56 17.53 -10.03
C ASN A 141 4.27 17.33 -11.54
N GLY A 142 3.26 16.53 -11.86
CA GLY A 142 2.84 16.21 -13.23
C GLY A 142 3.77 15.26 -13.99
N GLN A 143 4.76 14.67 -13.32
CA GLN A 143 5.64 13.65 -13.89
C GLN A 143 5.30 12.28 -13.30
N THR A 144 5.00 11.31 -14.16
CA THR A 144 4.81 9.91 -13.76
C THR A 144 6.08 9.38 -13.09
N ARG A 145 5.95 8.91 -11.85
CA ARG A 145 7.05 8.31 -11.07
C ARG A 145 6.90 6.80 -10.94
N GLN A 146 5.68 6.32 -10.73
CA GLN A 146 5.39 4.89 -10.57
C GLN A 146 4.16 4.51 -11.39
N VAL A 147 4.22 3.34 -12.02
CA VAL A 147 3.08 2.67 -12.66
C VAL A 147 3.19 1.19 -12.32
N GLY A 148 2.09 0.60 -11.85
CA GLY A 148 2.03 -0.82 -11.50
C GLY A 148 0.75 -1.45 -12.02
N HIS A 149 0.86 -2.68 -12.51
CA HIS A 149 -0.28 -3.48 -12.93
C HIS A 149 -0.44 -4.70 -12.03
N SER A 150 -1.64 -5.02 -11.58
CA SER A 150 -1.87 -6.15 -10.66
C SER A 150 -1.44 -7.50 -11.21
N HIS A 151 -1.49 -7.73 -12.53
CA HIS A 151 -0.97 -8.97 -13.13
C HIS A 151 0.56 -9.13 -13.04
N GLN A 152 1.28 -8.05 -12.70
CA GLN A 152 2.73 -8.09 -12.46
C GLN A 152 3.06 -8.41 -11.00
N MET A 153 2.05 -8.59 -10.14
CA MET A 153 2.25 -9.03 -8.78
C MET A 153 2.77 -10.48 -8.77
N ILE A 154 3.74 -10.74 -7.90
CA ILE A 154 4.32 -12.08 -7.69
C ILE A 154 3.29 -12.99 -7.02
N PHE A 155 2.56 -12.44 -6.04
CA PHE A 155 1.47 -13.10 -5.36
C PHE A 155 0.17 -12.36 -5.68
N ALA A 156 -0.82 -13.10 -6.20
CA ALA A 156 -2.15 -12.55 -6.48
C ALA A 156 -2.84 -12.09 -5.19
N ILE A 157 -3.78 -11.15 -5.31
CA ILE A 157 -4.40 -10.48 -4.16
C ILE A 157 -5.13 -11.47 -3.24
N ASP A 158 -5.90 -12.37 -3.82
CA ASP A 158 -6.65 -13.41 -3.11
C ASP A 158 -5.72 -14.43 -2.41
N ASP A 159 -4.65 -14.86 -3.07
CA ASP A 159 -3.62 -15.72 -2.47
C ASP A 159 -2.87 -15.01 -1.33
N LEU A 160 -2.57 -13.72 -1.48
CA LEU A 160 -1.95 -12.91 -0.43
C LEU A 160 -2.82 -12.83 0.82
N LEU A 161 -4.10 -12.53 0.65
CA LEU A 161 -5.05 -12.45 1.76
C LEU A 161 -5.20 -13.82 2.45
N ALA A 162 -5.25 -14.90 1.67
CA ALA A 162 -5.30 -16.26 2.21
C ALA A 162 -4.03 -16.59 3.02
N ASP A 163 -2.83 -16.27 2.51
CA ASP A 163 -1.55 -16.45 3.21
C ASP A 163 -1.49 -15.62 4.49
N ILE A 164 -1.74 -14.30 4.41
CA ILE A 164 -1.80 -13.39 5.56
C ILE A 164 -2.71 -13.94 6.65
N SER A 165 -3.88 -14.47 6.28
CA SER A 165 -4.86 -15.00 7.23
C SER A 165 -4.38 -16.23 8.01
N GLN A 166 -3.31 -16.90 7.57
CA GLN A 166 -2.69 -18.01 8.29
C GLN A 166 -1.92 -17.54 9.52
N GLN A 167 -1.33 -16.34 9.49
CA GLN A 167 -0.60 -15.75 10.62
C GLN A 167 -1.45 -14.73 11.39
N PHE A 168 -2.19 -13.88 10.68
CA PHE A 168 -2.92 -12.76 11.26
C PHE A 168 -4.38 -12.80 10.83
N THR A 169 -5.31 -12.95 11.77
CA THR A 169 -6.73 -12.81 11.44
C THR A 169 -7.01 -11.39 10.94
N LEU A 170 -7.52 -11.23 9.73
CA LEU A 170 -8.00 -9.95 9.20
C LEU A 170 -9.42 -9.74 9.70
N GLN A 171 -9.70 -8.54 10.21
CA GLN A 171 -11.02 -8.13 10.71
C GLN A 171 -11.70 -7.22 9.69
N PRO A 172 -13.04 -7.12 9.70
CA PRO A 172 -13.73 -6.07 8.98
C PRO A 172 -13.14 -4.70 9.34
N GLY A 173 -12.90 -3.87 8.34
CA GLY A 173 -12.23 -2.58 8.46
C GLY A 173 -10.72 -2.63 8.23
N ASP A 174 -10.05 -3.78 8.42
CA ASP A 174 -8.62 -3.89 8.15
C ASP A 174 -8.30 -3.64 6.67
N ILE A 175 -7.08 -3.17 6.44
CA ILE A 175 -6.59 -2.80 5.11
C ILE A 175 -5.35 -3.63 4.82
N VAL A 176 -5.21 -4.09 3.57
CA VAL A 176 -4.00 -4.74 3.08
C VAL A 176 -3.38 -3.89 1.96
N LEU A 177 -2.12 -3.50 2.13
CA LEU A 177 -1.32 -2.88 1.09
C LEU A 177 -0.47 -3.96 0.40
N THR A 178 -0.58 -4.03 -0.92
CA THR A 178 -0.21 -5.22 -1.71
C THR A 178 1.18 -5.15 -2.34
N GLY A 179 2.01 -4.19 -1.93
CA GLY A 179 3.33 -3.92 -2.48
C GLY A 179 3.33 -2.81 -3.53
N THR A 180 4.51 -2.22 -3.71
CA THR A 180 4.74 -1.12 -4.65
C THR A 180 5.49 -1.57 -5.91
N PRO A 181 5.20 -0.99 -7.10
CA PRO A 181 6.00 -1.19 -8.31
C PRO A 181 7.31 -0.39 -8.26
N ALA A 182 8.17 -0.56 -9.26
CA ALA A 182 9.44 0.16 -9.34
C ALA A 182 9.25 1.69 -9.47
N GLY A 183 10.32 2.46 -9.19
CA GLY A 183 10.30 3.93 -9.29
C GLY A 183 10.06 4.64 -7.96
N VAL A 184 10.37 3.98 -6.83
CA VAL A 184 10.31 4.60 -5.51
C VAL A 184 11.32 5.75 -5.41
N ALA A 185 10.90 6.90 -4.91
CA ALA A 185 11.78 8.06 -4.78
C ALA A 185 11.33 8.97 -3.63
N SER A 186 12.24 9.84 -3.21
CA SER A 186 12.04 10.77 -2.10
C SER A 186 11.06 11.88 -2.49
N LEU A 187 10.15 12.21 -1.57
CA LEU A 187 9.24 13.35 -1.65
C LEU A 187 9.89 14.61 -1.09
N ALA A 188 9.53 15.76 -1.64
CA ALA A 188 9.91 17.08 -1.14
C ALA A 188 8.68 17.86 -0.66
N LEU A 189 8.91 18.81 0.24
CA LEU A 189 7.85 19.72 0.69
C LEU A 189 7.25 20.48 -0.49
N ASN A 190 5.92 20.62 -0.47
CA ASN A 190 5.10 21.23 -1.52
C ASN A 190 4.97 20.44 -2.83
N ASP A 191 5.51 19.21 -2.90
CA ASP A 191 5.23 18.33 -4.04
C ASP A 191 3.73 18.13 -4.20
N GLN A 192 3.26 18.23 -5.44
CA GLN A 192 1.88 17.95 -5.83
C GLN A 192 1.79 16.53 -6.35
N LEU A 193 0.92 15.74 -5.75
CA LEU A 193 0.74 14.33 -6.06
C LEU A 193 -0.56 14.12 -6.83
N THR A 194 -0.52 13.26 -7.83
CA THR A 194 -1.72 12.71 -8.46
C THR A 194 -1.66 11.19 -8.38
N LEU A 195 -2.65 10.59 -7.74
CA LEU A 195 -2.76 9.14 -7.60
C LEU A 195 -3.92 8.66 -8.48
N HIS A 196 -3.66 7.59 -9.23
CA HIS A 196 -4.59 7.01 -10.18
C HIS A 196 -4.88 5.56 -9.82
N LEU A 197 -6.15 5.19 -9.93
CA LEU A 197 -6.60 3.80 -9.99
C LEU A 197 -7.33 3.59 -11.30
N SER A 198 -7.10 2.48 -11.98
CA SER A 198 -7.86 2.11 -13.17
C SER A 198 -8.18 0.62 -13.17
N GLN A 199 -9.34 0.27 -13.71
CA GLN A 199 -9.76 -1.11 -13.95
C GLN A 199 -10.67 -1.12 -15.18
N GLY A 200 -10.27 -1.85 -16.23
CA GLY A 200 -10.99 -1.82 -17.51
C GLY A 200 -11.09 -0.40 -18.06
N ASP A 201 -12.30 0.05 -18.36
CA ASP A 201 -12.58 1.40 -18.87
C ASP A 201 -12.77 2.45 -17.75
N LYS A 202 -12.73 2.02 -16.48
CA LYS A 202 -12.96 2.89 -15.32
C LYS A 202 -11.65 3.46 -14.79
N HIS A 203 -11.67 4.75 -14.44
CA HIS A 203 -10.52 5.48 -13.95
C HIS A 203 -10.92 6.44 -12.83
N TRP A 204 -10.16 6.40 -11.73
CA TRP A 204 -10.28 7.30 -10.58
C TRP A 204 -8.98 8.05 -10.38
N GLN A 205 -9.09 9.30 -9.96
CA GLN A 205 -7.96 10.19 -9.74
C GLN A 205 -8.16 10.98 -8.45
N TRP A 206 -7.10 11.06 -7.65
CA TRP A 206 -7.07 11.86 -6.44
C TRP A 206 -5.80 12.69 -6.38
N HIS A 207 -5.90 13.85 -5.73
CA HIS A 207 -4.79 14.78 -5.61
C HIS A 207 -4.32 14.85 -4.16
N GLY A 208 -3.01 15.00 -3.98
CA GLY A 208 -2.37 15.19 -2.69
C GLY A 208 -1.36 16.33 -2.73
N SER A 209 -1.06 16.90 -1.57
CA SER A 209 0.00 17.90 -1.40
C SER A 209 0.89 17.50 -0.24
N VAL A 210 2.20 17.48 -0.47
CA VAL A 210 3.18 17.15 0.57
C VAL A 210 3.40 18.35 1.49
N ARG A 211 3.23 18.12 2.79
CA ARG A 211 3.38 19.10 3.86
C ARG A 211 4.34 18.59 4.92
N CYS A 212 4.90 19.53 5.68
CA CYS A 212 5.68 19.21 6.86
C CYS A 212 4.74 18.97 8.04
N GLU A 213 5.14 18.10 8.95
CA GLU A 213 4.52 18.03 10.27
C GLU A 213 4.66 19.39 10.97
N ALA A 214 3.56 19.90 11.53
CA ALA A 214 3.50 21.25 12.13
C ALA A 214 4.08 21.27 13.55
#